data_AF-A0A6N9UWD5-F1
#
_entry.id   AF-A0A6N9UWD5-F1
#
_cell.length_a   1.000
_cell.length_b   1.000
_cell.length_c   1.000
_cell.angle_alpha   90.00
_cell.angle_beta   90.00
_cell.angle_gamma   90.00
#
_symmetry.space_group_name_H-M   'P 1'
#
loop_
_entity.id
_entity.type
_entity.pdbx_description
1 polymer ?
#
loop_
_entity_poly.entity_id
_entity_poly.type
_entity_poly.pdbx_seq_one_letter_code
_entity_poly.pdbx_strand_id
1 'polypeptide(L)'
;MKAYDEDDGNDEHDTKGADGDADSGTGSGTGTGARIPLPRASVEDGGRALPEPAPVALEHQVLTSLLGAWALAACSAQEAAAVEEHLGECDACAEEALRLREAVTLLQRPESLDLDPALRTRVLDGCLERRPPRIPVPEWAAPYDAETARLDALLQDFGDAEWHAPVRLRWYEDDGAASRRTTVAGVIAHLLTVDGTVAAALGLDDPLGDIAAPGQAPAARTEAYWRASHCPPTRAERASWRRQTHDIVRTVAFTGDAGGMPVPYGGLELPLRDAMLDRAFECWVHAEDIAEAVDYPYNPPSARHLNGMIDLAARMLPGVLATRRRAGLAAPGDRPHLVAAGEPGRSLRLEIEGSGGGEWLIPLDSPGAVGSSDHEVAHVALDGVEFCRLAAGHVPPAEAAAGQVGDRDAIRDVLFAAAALSRM
;
A
#
# COMPACT_ATOMS: atom_id res chain seq x y z
N MET A 1 39.57 43.08 -15.34
CA MET A 1 40.78 43.41 -16.12
C MET A 1 41.24 42.15 -16.81
N LYS A 2 40.95 42.03 -18.13
CA LYS A 2 41.42 41.02 -19.12
C LYS A 2 41.10 39.52 -18.82
N ALA A 3 40.79 38.60 -19.74
CA ALA A 3 40.39 38.54 -21.16
C ALA A 3 40.59 37.07 -21.63
N TYR A 4 39.62 36.47 -22.33
CA TYR A 4 39.69 35.53 -23.50
C TYR A 4 40.51 34.19 -23.38
N ASP A 5 40.27 33.03 -24.02
CA ASP A 5 39.44 32.45 -25.13
C ASP A 5 39.46 30.89 -24.99
N GLU A 6 38.41 30.12 -25.38
CA GLU A 6 38.24 29.23 -26.59
C GLU A 6 39.34 28.12 -26.78
N ASP A 7 39.18 26.89 -27.28
CA ASP A 7 38.16 26.17 -28.08
C ASP A 7 38.49 24.64 -28.15
N ASP A 8 37.51 23.85 -28.63
CA ASP A 8 37.56 22.63 -29.49
C ASP A 8 38.24 21.29 -29.12
N GLY A 9 37.56 20.19 -29.51
CA GLY A 9 38.20 18.87 -29.72
C GLY A 9 37.29 17.63 -29.73
N ASN A 10 36.93 17.19 -30.93
CA ASN A 10 35.93 16.18 -31.27
C ASN A 10 36.47 14.72 -31.37
N ASP A 11 35.54 13.77 -31.18
CA ASP A 11 35.34 12.50 -31.91
C ASP A 11 36.19 11.21 -31.79
N GLU A 12 35.41 10.13 -31.97
CA GLU A 12 35.71 8.79 -32.52
C GLU A 12 36.34 7.68 -31.64
N HIS A 13 35.55 6.63 -31.38
CA HIS A 13 36.09 5.27 -31.42
C HIS A 13 35.15 4.27 -32.11
N ASP A 14 35.78 3.63 -33.09
CA ASP A 14 35.30 2.79 -34.16
C ASP A 14 34.78 1.40 -33.73
N THR A 15 33.84 0.91 -34.53
CA THR A 15 33.31 -0.47 -34.53
C THR A 15 33.96 -1.35 -35.58
N LYS A 16 34.02 -2.67 -35.32
CA LYS A 16 34.06 -3.87 -36.21
C LYS A 16 35.13 -4.85 -35.71
N GLY A 17 34.93 -6.16 -35.62
CA GLY A 17 33.96 -7.07 -36.21
C GLY A 17 34.71 -8.32 -36.74
N ALA A 18 34.12 -9.52 -36.57
CA ALA A 18 34.18 -10.70 -37.46
C ALA A 18 34.17 -12.05 -36.69
N ASP A 19 33.13 -12.84 -36.97
CA ASP A 19 33.09 -14.25 -37.44
C ASP A 19 34.17 -15.24 -36.93
N GLY A 20 33.93 -16.52 -36.62
CA GLY A 20 32.82 -17.42 -36.91
C GLY A 20 33.41 -18.86 -37.06
N ASP A 21 32.75 -19.83 -36.43
CA ASP A 21 32.69 -21.28 -36.69
C ASP A 21 33.79 -22.31 -36.35
N ALA A 22 33.28 -23.38 -35.71
CA ALA A 22 33.49 -24.83 -35.90
C ALA A 22 34.68 -25.58 -35.24
N ASP A 23 34.34 -26.41 -34.24
CA ASP A 23 34.31 -27.89 -34.30
C ASP A 23 34.99 -28.67 -33.13
N SER A 24 34.25 -29.72 -32.72
CA SER A 24 34.53 -31.00 -32.06
C SER A 24 35.71 -31.24 -31.08
N GLY A 25 35.41 -32.03 -30.02
CA GLY A 25 36.33 -33.08 -29.53
C GLY A 25 36.74 -33.06 -28.05
N THR A 26 36.04 -33.89 -27.26
CA THR A 26 36.51 -34.67 -26.08
C THR A 26 37.90 -34.43 -25.48
N GLY A 27 37.97 -34.17 -24.16
CA GLY A 27 39.23 -34.29 -23.41
C GLY A 27 39.11 -34.01 -21.91
N SER A 28 39.16 -35.07 -21.11
CA SER A 28 39.34 -35.07 -19.65
C SER A 28 40.57 -34.26 -19.22
N GLY A 29 40.44 -33.37 -18.24
CA GLY A 29 41.57 -32.66 -17.64
C GLY A 29 41.19 -31.90 -16.38
N THR A 30 41.62 -32.43 -15.24
CA THR A 30 41.49 -31.90 -13.88
C THR A 30 42.08 -30.50 -13.72
N GLY A 31 41.29 -29.55 -13.21
CA GLY A 31 41.75 -28.22 -12.78
C GLY A 31 41.09 -27.83 -11.47
N THR A 32 41.87 -27.86 -10.39
CA THR A 32 41.52 -27.39 -9.05
C THR A 32 41.27 -25.89 -9.04
N GLY A 33 40.00 -25.49 -9.09
CA GLY A 33 39.54 -24.13 -8.80
C GLY A 33 38.76 -24.12 -7.48
N ALA A 34 39.18 -23.28 -6.53
CA ALA A 34 38.56 -23.08 -5.23
C ALA A 34 37.04 -22.84 -5.38
N ARG A 35 36.24 -23.83 -4.99
CA ARG A 35 34.78 -23.68 -4.91
C ARG A 35 34.45 -23.00 -3.59
N ILE A 36 33.96 -21.77 -3.66
CA ILE A 36 33.19 -21.16 -2.57
C ILE A 36 32.08 -22.16 -2.21
N PRO A 37 31.96 -22.62 -0.95
CA PRO A 37 30.88 -23.53 -0.57
C PRO A 37 29.54 -22.87 -0.83
N LEU A 38 28.62 -23.58 -1.49
CA LEU A 38 27.23 -23.15 -1.60
C LEU A 38 26.63 -22.96 -0.21
N PRO A 39 25.68 -22.02 -0.03
CA PRO A 39 25.00 -21.81 1.24
C PRO A 39 24.45 -23.14 1.77
N ARG A 40 24.70 -23.43 3.05
CA ARG A 40 24.15 -24.63 3.70
C ARG A 40 22.62 -24.57 3.59
N ALA A 41 22.02 -25.64 3.08
CA ALA A 41 20.59 -25.85 3.20
C ALA A 41 20.20 -25.81 4.68
N SER A 42 19.17 -25.04 5.03
CA SER A 42 18.58 -25.03 6.37
C SER A 42 18.21 -26.46 6.76
N VAL A 43 18.62 -26.87 7.96
CA VAL A 43 18.47 -28.23 8.48
C VAL A 43 16.99 -28.66 8.56
N GLU A 44 16.08 -27.68 8.56
CA GLU A 44 14.64 -27.85 8.71
C GLU A 44 13.91 -28.32 7.43
N ASP A 45 14.47 -28.09 6.22
CA ASP A 45 13.81 -28.46 4.95
C ASP A 45 14.18 -29.88 4.44
N GLY A 46 15.01 -30.62 5.19
CA GLY A 46 15.52 -31.93 4.78
C GLY A 46 14.68 -33.14 5.21
N GLY A 47 13.60 -32.95 5.99
CA GLY A 47 12.82 -34.06 6.57
C GLY A 47 13.65 -35.04 7.41
N ARG A 48 14.87 -34.66 7.81
CA ARG A 48 15.76 -35.45 8.66
C ARG A 48 15.60 -34.99 10.10
N ALA A 49 15.47 -35.95 11.00
CA ALA A 49 15.45 -35.68 12.44
C ALA A 49 16.68 -34.84 12.82
N LEU A 50 16.43 -33.79 13.61
CA LEU A 50 17.51 -33.02 14.24
C LEU A 50 18.43 -34.00 14.99
N PRO A 51 19.76 -33.88 14.90
CA PRO A 51 20.64 -34.66 15.75
C PRO A 51 20.28 -34.34 17.21
N GLU A 52 19.95 -35.38 17.99
CA GLU A 52 19.71 -35.21 19.42
C GLU A 52 20.95 -34.55 20.05
N PRO A 53 20.79 -33.47 20.82
CA PRO A 53 21.91 -32.90 21.54
C PRO A 53 22.44 -33.99 22.47
N ALA A 54 23.72 -34.35 22.32
CA ALA A 54 24.36 -35.30 23.20
C ALA A 54 24.23 -34.75 24.64
N PRO A 55 23.74 -35.55 25.61
CA PRO A 55 23.55 -35.08 26.97
C PRO A 55 24.91 -34.66 27.53
N VAL A 56 25.05 -33.37 27.82
CA VAL A 56 26.22 -32.87 28.53
C VAL A 56 25.95 -33.19 30.00
N ALA A 57 26.52 -34.29 30.48
CA ALA A 57 26.50 -34.62 31.90
C ALA A 57 27.36 -33.58 32.65
N LEU A 58 26.74 -32.46 33.00
CA LEU A 58 27.38 -31.41 33.78
C LEU A 58 27.38 -31.82 35.25
N GLU A 59 28.49 -31.56 35.93
CA GLU A 59 28.59 -31.82 37.36
C GLU A 59 27.60 -30.93 38.12
N HIS A 60 27.07 -31.44 39.24
CA HIS A 60 26.10 -30.75 40.08
C HIS A 60 26.51 -29.30 40.40
N GLN A 61 27.80 -29.06 40.72
CA GLN A 61 28.31 -27.73 41.02
C GLN A 61 28.18 -26.74 39.84
N VAL A 62 28.36 -27.22 38.61
CA VAL A 62 28.19 -26.42 37.40
C VAL A 62 26.71 -26.08 37.21
N LEU A 63 25.83 -27.06 37.39
CA LEU A 63 24.37 -26.87 37.27
C LEU A 63 23.84 -25.91 38.33
N THR A 64 24.32 -25.99 39.58
CA THR A 64 23.99 -25.02 40.64
C THR A 64 24.44 -23.61 40.26
N SER A 65 25.60 -23.45 39.64
CA SER A 65 26.09 -22.13 39.19
C SER A 65 25.26 -21.52 38.06
N LEU A 66 24.56 -22.36 37.28
CA LEU A 66 23.69 -21.93 36.18
C LEU A 66 22.29 -21.54 36.64
N LEU A 67 21.87 -21.85 37.87
CA LEU A 67 20.49 -21.57 38.35
C LEU A 67 20.10 -20.10 38.22
N GLY A 68 21.03 -19.18 38.49
CA GLY A 68 20.78 -17.74 38.33
C GLY A 68 20.61 -17.32 36.87
N ALA A 69 21.45 -17.83 35.97
CA ALA A 69 21.35 -17.56 34.53
C ALA A 69 20.09 -18.22 33.93
N TRP A 70 19.74 -19.40 34.39
CA TRP A 70 18.52 -20.12 34.01
C TRP A 70 17.27 -19.37 34.47
N ALA A 71 17.26 -18.85 35.70
CA ALA A 71 16.15 -18.05 36.23
C ALA A 71 15.93 -16.75 35.42
N LEU A 72 16.98 -16.22 34.78
CA LEU A 72 16.94 -15.05 33.89
C LEU A 72 16.73 -15.39 32.40
N ALA A 73 16.49 -16.66 32.06
CA ALA A 73 16.42 -17.15 30.67
C ALA A 73 17.65 -16.79 29.81
N ALA A 74 18.84 -16.73 30.44
CA ALA A 74 20.10 -16.37 29.80
C ALA A 74 20.99 -17.58 29.43
N CYS A 75 20.55 -18.80 29.77
CA CYS A 75 21.24 -20.03 29.37
C CYS A 75 21.04 -20.34 27.88
N SER A 76 22.02 -21.01 27.27
CA SER A 76 21.81 -21.67 25.97
C SER A 76 20.76 -22.78 26.09
N ALA A 77 20.18 -23.21 24.95
CA ALA A 77 19.17 -24.28 24.95
C ALA A 77 19.69 -25.61 25.56
N GLN A 78 20.99 -25.90 25.41
CA GLN A 78 21.61 -27.11 25.95
C GLN A 78 21.80 -27.02 27.47
N GLU A 79 22.24 -25.86 27.97
CA GLU A 79 22.38 -25.61 29.41
C GLU A 79 21.02 -25.58 30.11
N ALA A 80 20.00 -24.98 29.48
CA ALA A 80 18.66 -24.94 30.02
C ALA A 80 18.06 -26.34 30.20
N ALA A 81 18.18 -27.19 29.18
CA ALA A 81 17.72 -28.59 29.25
C ALA A 81 18.45 -29.38 30.35
N ALA A 82 19.77 -29.21 30.48
CA ALA A 82 20.55 -29.89 31.53
C ALA A 82 20.19 -29.42 32.95
N VAL A 83 19.89 -28.12 33.12
CA VAL A 83 19.38 -27.59 34.40
C VAL A 83 17.99 -28.15 34.69
N GLU A 84 17.07 -28.16 33.73
CA GLU A 84 15.70 -28.67 33.92
C GLU A 84 15.65 -30.15 34.30
N GLU A 85 16.47 -30.99 33.65
CA GLU A 85 16.63 -32.39 34.02
C GLU A 85 17.14 -32.52 35.47
N HIS A 86 18.14 -31.72 35.85
CA HIS A 86 18.69 -31.70 37.20
C HIS A 86 17.70 -31.24 38.28
N LEU A 87 16.86 -30.25 37.98
CA LEU A 87 15.81 -29.79 38.90
C LEU A 87 14.78 -30.88 39.21
N GLY A 88 14.58 -31.84 38.29
CA GLY A 88 13.73 -33.01 38.52
C GLY A 88 14.32 -34.03 39.49
N GLU A 89 15.63 -34.01 39.71
CA GLU A 89 16.37 -34.99 40.52
C GLU A 89 16.92 -34.40 41.84
N CYS A 90 16.93 -33.08 42.01
CA CYS A 90 17.52 -32.41 43.18
C CYS A 90 16.57 -31.36 43.79
N ASP A 91 15.88 -31.74 44.87
CA ASP A 91 14.94 -30.89 45.60
C ASP A 91 15.56 -29.56 46.06
N ALA A 92 16.82 -29.57 46.51
CA ALA A 92 17.50 -28.36 46.99
C ALA A 92 17.74 -27.33 45.86
N CYS A 93 18.09 -27.80 44.66
CA CYS A 93 18.25 -26.93 43.51
C CYS A 93 16.89 -26.47 42.95
N ALA A 94 15.85 -27.30 43.03
CA ALA A 94 14.49 -26.92 42.66
C ALA A 94 13.93 -25.80 43.57
N GLU A 95 14.11 -25.91 44.88
CA GLU A 95 13.73 -24.85 45.83
C GLU A 95 14.47 -23.54 45.56
N GLU A 96 15.79 -23.62 45.31
CA GLU A 96 16.58 -22.43 45.01
C GLU A 96 16.22 -21.81 43.66
N ALA A 97 15.95 -22.63 42.64
CA ALA A 97 15.49 -22.17 41.34
C ALA A 97 14.14 -21.44 41.42
N LEU A 98 13.21 -21.92 42.27
CA LEU A 98 11.95 -21.24 42.55
C LEU A 98 12.17 -19.90 43.22
N ARG A 99 13.00 -19.83 44.27
CA ARG A 99 13.35 -18.57 44.95
C ARG A 99 14.00 -17.56 44.00
N LEU A 100 14.91 -18.02 43.14
CA LEU A 100 15.56 -17.16 42.14
C LEU A 100 14.54 -16.64 41.12
N ARG A 101 13.60 -17.47 40.64
CA ARG A 101 12.51 -16.99 39.76
C ARG A 101 11.61 -15.98 40.44
N GLU A 102 11.23 -16.20 41.70
CA GLU A 102 10.49 -15.22 42.49
C GLU A 102 11.27 -13.91 42.62
N ALA A 103 12.57 -13.97 42.92
CA ALA A 103 13.42 -12.78 43.00
C ALA A 103 13.56 -12.04 41.66
N VAL A 104 13.62 -12.76 40.53
CA VAL A 104 13.66 -12.15 39.19
C VAL A 104 12.40 -11.32 38.92
N THR A 105 11.23 -11.79 39.34
CA THR A 105 9.98 -11.00 39.18
C THR A 105 10.00 -9.68 39.95
N LEU A 106 10.77 -9.59 41.05
CA LEU A 106 10.96 -8.34 41.81
C LEU A 106 11.97 -7.39 41.15
N LEU A 107 12.86 -7.90 40.29
CA LEU A 107 13.86 -7.12 39.54
C LEU A 107 13.32 -6.62 38.20
N GLN A 108 12.33 -7.30 37.64
CA GLN A 108 11.66 -6.87 36.43
C GLN A 108 10.83 -5.61 36.72
N ARG A 109 11.14 -4.51 36.01
CA ARG A 109 10.18 -3.41 35.89
C ARG A 109 8.95 -3.96 35.17
N PRO A 110 7.73 -3.53 35.53
CA PRO A 110 6.57 -3.84 34.71
C PRO A 110 6.79 -3.20 33.32
N GLU A 111 7.21 -4.01 32.36
CA GLU A 111 7.22 -3.64 30.95
C GLU A 111 5.77 -3.67 30.44
N SER A 112 5.43 -2.74 29.57
CA SER A 112 4.11 -2.78 28.92
C SER A 112 4.01 -4.08 28.12
N LEU A 113 2.86 -4.74 28.21
CA LEU A 113 2.51 -5.87 27.33
C LEU A 113 2.18 -5.39 25.90
N ASP A 114 2.14 -4.07 25.68
CA ASP A 114 1.95 -3.50 24.36
C ASP A 114 3.20 -3.75 23.52
N LEU A 115 3.06 -4.62 22.53
CA LEU A 115 4.06 -4.80 21.50
C LEU A 115 4.22 -3.51 20.72
N ASP A 116 5.47 -3.15 20.39
CA ASP A 116 5.73 -2.05 19.45
C ASP A 116 4.89 -2.29 18.18
N PRO A 117 4.03 -1.33 17.77
CA PRO A 117 3.20 -1.47 16.57
C PRO A 117 4.00 -1.80 15.31
N ALA A 118 5.27 -1.39 15.24
CA ALA A 118 6.17 -1.69 14.13
C ALA A 118 6.81 -3.09 14.21
N LEU A 119 6.67 -3.82 15.32
CA LEU A 119 7.28 -5.16 15.49
C LEU A 119 6.81 -6.14 14.42
N ARG A 120 5.50 -6.18 14.13
CA ARG A 120 4.96 -7.07 13.10
C ARG A 120 5.60 -6.80 11.75
N THR A 121 5.68 -5.53 11.36
CA THR A 121 6.32 -5.10 10.11
C THR A 121 7.78 -5.54 10.07
N ARG A 122 8.57 -5.21 11.10
CA ARG A 122 9.99 -5.61 11.17
C ARG A 122 10.20 -7.13 11.11
N VAL A 123 9.33 -7.91 11.75
CA VAL A 123 9.40 -9.38 11.73
C VAL A 123 9.09 -9.91 10.33
N LEU A 124 8.04 -9.39 9.68
CA LEU A 124 7.68 -9.78 8.32
C LEU A 124 8.76 -9.38 7.32
N ASP A 125 9.32 -8.17 7.42
CA ASP A 125 10.43 -7.70 6.60
C ASP A 125 11.64 -8.63 6.75
N GLY A 126 12.06 -8.94 7.97
CA GLY A 126 13.15 -9.88 8.21
C GLY A 126 12.86 -11.31 7.70
N CYS A 127 11.59 -11.74 7.70
CA CYS A 127 11.19 -13.00 7.07
C CYS A 127 11.28 -12.95 5.55
N LEU A 128 10.86 -11.85 4.91
CA LEU A 128 10.91 -11.65 3.47
C LEU A 128 12.34 -11.44 2.97
N GLU A 129 13.21 -10.79 3.75
CA GLU A 129 14.65 -10.69 3.45
C GLU A 129 15.32 -12.07 3.42
N ARG A 130 14.97 -12.93 4.39
CA ARG A 130 15.49 -14.31 4.45
C ARG A 130 14.91 -15.21 3.37
N ARG A 131 13.64 -14.99 2.99
CA ARG A 131 12.92 -15.78 1.98
C ARG A 131 12.19 -14.85 1.01
N PRO A 132 12.91 -14.26 0.05
CA PRO A 132 12.31 -13.33 -0.88
C PRO A 132 11.25 -14.04 -1.75
N PRO A 133 10.15 -13.35 -2.10
CA PRO A 133 9.17 -13.90 -3.02
C PRO A 133 9.85 -14.17 -4.37
N ARG A 134 9.53 -15.31 -4.98
CA ARG A 134 10.07 -15.67 -6.31
C ARG A 134 9.70 -14.66 -7.38
N ILE A 135 8.54 -14.03 -7.22
CA ILE A 135 8.01 -13.01 -8.11
C ILE A 135 7.44 -11.92 -7.18
N PRO A 136 8.19 -10.83 -6.93
CA PRO A 136 7.71 -9.75 -6.08
C PRO A 136 6.62 -8.94 -6.78
N VAL A 137 5.65 -8.47 -6.00
CA VAL A 137 4.71 -7.44 -6.46
C VAL A 137 5.46 -6.10 -6.47
N PRO A 138 5.35 -5.29 -7.55
CA PRO A 138 5.96 -3.97 -7.60
C PRO A 138 5.46 -3.08 -6.46
N GLU A 139 6.31 -2.21 -5.91
CA GLU A 139 5.96 -1.38 -4.77
C GLU A 139 4.71 -0.51 -5.03
N TRP A 140 4.60 0.04 -6.24
CA TRP A 140 3.45 0.86 -6.65
C TRP A 140 2.13 0.07 -6.76
N ALA A 141 2.17 -1.27 -6.82
CA ALA A 141 0.99 -2.13 -6.82
C ALA A 141 0.68 -2.74 -5.44
N ALA A 142 1.60 -2.62 -4.47
CA ALA A 142 1.44 -3.18 -3.13
C ALA A 142 0.21 -2.64 -2.36
N PRO A 143 -0.19 -1.35 -2.49
CA PRO A 143 -1.43 -0.88 -1.88
C PRO A 143 -2.67 -1.62 -2.38
N TYR A 144 -2.77 -1.85 -3.69
CA TYR A 144 -3.92 -2.55 -4.28
C TYR A 144 -3.98 -4.02 -3.84
N ASP A 145 -2.85 -4.73 -3.84
CA ASP A 145 -2.76 -6.11 -3.34
C ASP A 145 -3.19 -6.19 -1.87
N ALA A 146 -2.70 -5.27 -1.03
CA ALA A 146 -3.04 -5.23 0.38
C ALA A 146 -4.53 -4.92 0.64
N GLU A 147 -5.10 -3.89 0.01
CA GLU A 147 -6.49 -3.50 0.27
C GLU A 147 -7.49 -4.52 -0.28
N THR A 148 -7.22 -5.11 -1.45
CA THR A 148 -8.06 -6.21 -1.98
C THR A 148 -7.99 -7.46 -1.11
N ALA A 149 -6.81 -7.81 -0.59
CA ALA A 149 -6.67 -8.93 0.35
C ALA A 149 -7.40 -8.68 1.68
N ARG A 150 -7.37 -7.45 2.19
CA ARG A 150 -8.07 -7.06 3.42
C ARG A 150 -9.59 -7.12 3.24
N LEU A 151 -10.10 -6.61 2.12
CA LEU A 151 -11.53 -6.72 1.81
C LEU A 151 -11.94 -8.19 1.59
N ASP A 152 -11.16 -9.01 0.89
CA ASP A 152 -11.48 -10.44 0.72
C ASP A 152 -11.53 -11.18 2.08
N ALA A 153 -10.66 -10.81 3.03
CA ALA A 153 -10.68 -11.36 4.38
C ALA A 153 -11.98 -10.99 5.12
N LEU A 154 -12.45 -9.75 5.03
CA LEU A 154 -13.75 -9.33 5.58
C LEU A 154 -14.90 -10.14 4.95
N LEU A 155 -14.92 -10.23 3.62
CA LEU A 155 -15.97 -10.93 2.87
C LEU A 155 -15.95 -12.45 3.08
N GLN A 156 -14.85 -13.02 3.59
CA GLN A 156 -14.74 -14.45 3.86
C GLN A 156 -15.71 -14.92 4.93
N ASP A 157 -15.94 -14.07 5.93
CA ASP A 157 -16.73 -14.41 7.10
C ASP A 157 -18.23 -14.14 6.92
N PHE A 158 -18.64 -13.57 5.78
CA PHE A 158 -20.03 -13.21 5.51
C PHE A 158 -20.91 -14.44 5.20
N GLY A 159 -22.07 -14.49 5.86
CA GLY A 159 -23.20 -15.33 5.48
C GLY A 159 -24.03 -14.70 4.36
N ASP A 160 -25.07 -15.39 3.89
CA ASP A 160 -25.86 -14.94 2.74
C ASP A 160 -26.66 -13.65 3.02
N ALA A 161 -26.99 -13.37 4.28
CA ALA A 161 -27.76 -12.18 4.65
C ALA A 161 -26.92 -10.90 4.54
N GLU A 162 -25.64 -10.96 4.94
CA GLU A 162 -24.71 -9.83 4.91
C GLU A 162 -24.48 -9.34 3.47
N TRP A 163 -24.48 -10.23 2.47
CA TRP A 163 -24.38 -9.86 1.05
C TRP A 163 -25.53 -8.97 0.56
N HIS A 164 -26.66 -8.98 1.27
CA HIS A 164 -27.84 -8.17 0.98
C HIS A 164 -28.01 -6.98 1.94
N ALA A 165 -27.07 -6.77 2.87
CA ALA A 165 -27.07 -5.58 3.72
C ALA A 165 -27.05 -4.31 2.86
N PRO A 166 -27.90 -3.31 3.16
CA PRO A 166 -28.03 -2.11 2.35
C PRO A 166 -26.81 -1.20 2.53
N VAL A 167 -26.19 -0.84 1.41
CA VAL A 167 -25.08 0.12 1.37
C VAL A 167 -25.52 1.38 0.64
N ARG A 168 -25.02 2.54 1.06
CA ARG A 168 -25.21 3.81 0.36
C ARG A 168 -23.86 4.34 -0.09
N LEU A 169 -23.58 4.20 -1.38
CA LEU A 169 -22.43 4.84 -2.01
C LEU A 169 -22.65 6.35 -1.99
N ARG A 170 -21.60 7.11 -1.68
CA ARG A 170 -21.59 8.57 -1.59
C ARG A 170 -20.44 9.12 -2.44
N TRP A 171 -20.68 10.23 -3.12
CA TRP A 171 -19.66 10.99 -3.85
C TRP A 171 -20.10 12.45 -3.96
N TYR A 172 -19.26 13.30 -4.52
CA TYR A 172 -19.52 14.72 -4.75
C TYR A 172 -19.69 15.00 -6.25
N GLU A 173 -20.83 15.57 -6.62
CA GLU A 173 -21.17 15.90 -8.01
C GLU A 173 -22.06 17.14 -8.05
N ASP A 174 -21.95 17.95 -9.11
CA ASP A 174 -22.76 19.16 -9.31
C ASP A 174 -22.79 20.12 -8.11
N ASP A 175 -21.65 20.25 -7.44
CA ASP A 175 -21.46 21.08 -6.25
C ASP A 175 -22.31 20.67 -5.03
N GLY A 176 -22.65 19.38 -4.95
CA GLY A 176 -23.38 18.80 -3.83
C GLY A 176 -23.05 17.33 -3.58
N ALA A 177 -23.61 16.80 -2.51
CA ALA A 177 -23.52 15.37 -2.19
C ALA A 177 -24.46 14.58 -3.10
N ALA A 178 -23.92 13.54 -3.75
CA ALA A 178 -24.66 12.57 -4.52
C ALA A 178 -24.58 11.19 -3.82
N SER A 179 -25.60 10.35 -4.05
CA SER A 179 -25.60 9.01 -3.46
C SER A 179 -26.38 8.00 -4.27
N ARG A 180 -26.00 6.72 -4.12
CA ARG A 180 -26.68 5.58 -4.74
C ARG A 180 -26.88 4.47 -3.72
N ARG A 181 -28.12 3.97 -3.63
CA ARG A 181 -28.44 2.80 -2.80
C ARG A 181 -28.06 1.52 -3.55
N THR A 182 -27.43 0.60 -2.84
CA THR A 182 -27.05 -0.71 -3.34
C THR A 182 -27.00 -1.71 -2.17
N THR A 183 -26.39 -2.87 -2.37
CA THR A 183 -26.09 -3.85 -1.32
C THR A 183 -24.58 -4.13 -1.28
N VAL A 184 -24.10 -4.84 -0.26
CA VAL A 184 -22.72 -5.35 -0.23
C VAL A 184 -22.34 -6.06 -1.54
N ALA A 185 -23.18 -6.97 -2.03
CA ALA A 185 -22.93 -7.62 -3.32
C ALA A 185 -22.88 -6.63 -4.49
N GLY A 186 -23.72 -5.59 -4.46
CA GLY A 186 -23.69 -4.53 -5.47
C GLY A 186 -22.42 -3.68 -5.41
N VAL A 187 -21.84 -3.45 -4.23
CA VAL A 187 -20.53 -2.79 -4.07
C VAL A 187 -19.41 -3.66 -4.66
N ILE A 188 -19.41 -4.97 -4.42
CA ILE A 188 -18.42 -5.87 -5.03
C ILE A 188 -18.57 -5.93 -6.55
N ALA A 189 -19.81 -5.93 -7.06
CA ALA A 189 -20.05 -5.80 -8.50
C ALA A 189 -19.54 -4.46 -9.04
N HIS A 190 -19.71 -3.36 -8.31
CA HIS A 190 -19.12 -2.06 -8.67
C HIS A 190 -17.60 -2.14 -8.76
N LEU A 191 -16.91 -2.61 -7.70
CA LEU A 191 -15.45 -2.78 -7.70
C LEU A 191 -14.98 -3.64 -8.87
N LEU A 192 -15.59 -4.81 -9.09
CA LEU A 192 -15.31 -5.68 -10.24
C LEU A 192 -15.39 -4.92 -11.57
N THR A 193 -16.44 -4.12 -11.78
CA THR A 193 -16.66 -3.42 -13.05
C THR A 193 -15.64 -2.33 -13.30
N VAL A 194 -15.22 -1.61 -12.25
CA VAL A 194 -14.28 -0.51 -12.38
C VAL A 194 -12.85 -1.02 -12.43
N ASP A 195 -12.47 -2.03 -11.62
CA ASP A 195 -11.19 -2.73 -11.72
C ASP A 195 -11.01 -3.37 -13.12
N GLY A 196 -12.12 -3.66 -13.79
CA GLY A 196 -12.16 -4.07 -15.20
C GLY A 196 -11.47 -3.10 -16.18
N THR A 197 -11.36 -1.79 -15.88
CA THR A 197 -10.61 -0.86 -16.74
C THR A 197 -9.10 -1.14 -16.69
N VAL A 198 -8.58 -1.44 -15.50
CA VAL A 198 -7.20 -1.86 -15.29
C VAL A 198 -6.97 -3.25 -15.89
N ALA A 199 -7.90 -4.18 -15.69
CA ALA A 199 -7.84 -5.51 -16.29
C ALA A 199 -7.73 -5.43 -17.82
N ALA A 200 -8.61 -4.66 -18.47
CA ALA A 200 -8.61 -4.47 -19.91
C ALA A 200 -7.31 -3.81 -20.42
N ALA A 201 -6.78 -2.80 -19.70
CA ALA A 201 -5.51 -2.16 -20.05
C ALA A 201 -4.31 -3.13 -19.96
N LEU A 202 -4.39 -4.14 -19.07
CA LEU A 202 -3.41 -5.22 -18.94
C LEU A 202 -3.63 -6.37 -19.94
N GLY A 203 -4.66 -6.29 -20.80
CA GLY A 203 -5.02 -7.33 -21.76
C GLY A 203 -5.71 -8.55 -21.12
N LEU A 204 -6.26 -8.39 -19.92
CA LEU A 204 -7.10 -9.39 -19.26
C LEU A 204 -8.57 -9.22 -19.68
N ASP A 205 -9.40 -10.20 -19.36
CA ASP A 205 -10.83 -10.17 -19.66
C ASP A 205 -11.53 -9.01 -18.92
N ASP A 206 -12.32 -8.21 -19.67
CA ASP A 206 -13.20 -7.20 -19.09
C ASP A 206 -14.49 -7.87 -18.57
N PRO A 207 -14.86 -7.72 -17.28
CA PRO A 207 -16.07 -8.31 -16.72
C PRO A 207 -17.37 -7.80 -17.34
N LEU A 208 -17.34 -6.67 -18.07
CA LEU A 208 -18.50 -6.27 -18.87
C LEU A 208 -18.74 -7.23 -20.05
N GLY A 209 -17.71 -7.88 -20.59
CA GLY A 209 -17.84 -8.74 -21.77
C GLY A 209 -18.57 -8.02 -22.91
N ASP A 210 -19.71 -8.58 -23.34
CA ASP A 210 -20.56 -8.02 -24.39
C ASP A 210 -21.55 -6.93 -23.91
N ILE A 211 -21.54 -6.58 -22.61
CA ILE A 211 -22.42 -5.56 -22.05
C ILE A 211 -22.02 -4.18 -22.59
N ALA A 212 -22.91 -3.58 -23.39
CA ALA A 212 -22.70 -2.25 -23.93
C ALA A 212 -22.83 -1.17 -22.83
N ALA A 213 -21.71 -0.55 -22.45
CA ALA A 213 -21.69 0.64 -21.60
C ALA A 213 -21.76 1.93 -22.45
N PRO A 214 -22.48 2.98 -22.01
CA PRO A 214 -22.53 4.26 -22.72
C PRO A 214 -21.19 4.99 -22.82
N GLY A 215 -20.19 4.59 -22.01
CA GLY A 215 -18.86 5.17 -21.99
C GLY A 215 -17.93 4.38 -21.07
N GLN A 216 -16.66 4.82 -21.01
CA GLN A 216 -15.60 4.19 -20.21
C GLN A 216 -15.52 4.72 -18.77
N ALA A 217 -16.32 5.72 -18.40
CA ALA A 217 -16.35 6.27 -17.05
C ALA A 217 -16.82 5.20 -16.03
N PRO A 218 -16.24 5.14 -14.82
CA PRO A 218 -16.60 4.18 -13.77
C PRO A 218 -18.12 4.05 -13.54
N ALA A 219 -18.80 5.15 -13.23
CA ALA A 219 -20.26 5.23 -13.11
C ALA A 219 -21.04 4.59 -14.27
N ALA A 220 -20.63 4.85 -15.52
CA ALA A 220 -21.30 4.32 -16.71
C ALA A 220 -21.13 2.81 -16.84
N ARG A 221 -19.94 2.29 -16.48
CA ARG A 221 -19.64 0.85 -16.47
C ARG A 221 -20.42 0.13 -15.39
N THR A 222 -20.43 0.67 -14.16
CA THR A 222 -21.17 0.11 -13.04
C THR A 222 -22.68 0.05 -13.31
N GLU A 223 -23.28 1.14 -13.80
CA GLU A 223 -24.71 1.16 -14.14
C GLU A 223 -25.06 0.26 -15.33
N ALA A 224 -24.16 0.06 -16.30
CA ALA A 224 -24.36 -0.89 -17.37
C ALA A 224 -24.40 -2.34 -16.82
N TYR A 225 -23.44 -2.68 -15.96
CA TYR A 225 -23.36 -4.00 -15.34
C TYR A 225 -24.57 -4.29 -14.44
N TRP A 226 -24.92 -3.38 -13.53
CA TRP A 226 -26.08 -3.56 -12.65
C TRP A 226 -27.40 -3.69 -13.42
N ARG A 227 -27.56 -3.00 -14.57
CA ARG A 227 -28.76 -3.12 -15.41
C ARG A 227 -28.81 -4.42 -16.21
N ALA A 228 -27.66 -4.99 -16.56
CA ALA A 228 -27.58 -6.24 -17.32
C ALA A 228 -27.90 -7.47 -16.44
N SER A 229 -27.74 -7.36 -15.12
CA SER A 229 -28.04 -8.42 -14.16
C SER A 229 -29.56 -8.62 -14.02
N HIS A 230 -30.03 -9.81 -14.40
CA HIS A 230 -31.45 -10.18 -14.33
C HIS A 230 -31.92 -10.45 -12.89
N CYS A 231 -30.99 -10.77 -11.99
CA CYS A 231 -31.21 -10.91 -10.56
C CYS A 231 -30.27 -9.97 -9.80
N PRO A 232 -30.64 -9.56 -8.57
CA PRO A 232 -29.74 -8.80 -7.72
C PRO A 232 -28.40 -9.54 -7.51
N PRO A 233 -27.26 -8.83 -7.49
CA PRO A 233 -25.97 -9.42 -7.15
C PRO A 233 -26.01 -10.18 -5.83
N THR A 234 -25.25 -11.27 -5.74
CA THR A 234 -25.19 -12.16 -4.56
C THR A 234 -23.75 -12.44 -4.16
N ARG A 235 -23.54 -13.32 -3.18
CA ARG A 235 -22.21 -13.86 -2.83
C ARG A 235 -21.39 -14.36 -4.01
N ALA A 236 -22.03 -14.74 -5.12
CA ALA A 236 -21.35 -15.19 -6.34
C ALA A 236 -20.35 -14.15 -6.88
N GLU A 237 -20.59 -12.85 -6.66
CA GLU A 237 -19.71 -11.76 -7.10
C GLU A 237 -18.29 -11.88 -6.55
N ARG A 238 -18.15 -12.38 -5.31
CA ARG A 238 -16.85 -12.54 -4.64
C ARG A 238 -15.87 -13.36 -5.47
N ALA A 239 -16.34 -14.45 -6.07
CA ALA A 239 -15.47 -15.38 -6.80
C ALA A 239 -14.93 -14.77 -8.10
N SER A 240 -15.73 -13.94 -8.77
CA SER A 240 -15.33 -13.22 -9.97
C SER A 240 -14.37 -12.09 -9.63
N TRP A 241 -14.75 -11.25 -8.66
CA TRP A 241 -13.93 -10.13 -8.19
C TRP A 241 -12.56 -10.60 -7.69
N ARG A 242 -12.53 -11.58 -6.78
CA ARG A 242 -11.28 -12.13 -6.23
C ARG A 242 -10.35 -12.73 -7.30
N ARG A 243 -10.93 -13.35 -8.33
CA ARG A 243 -10.13 -13.87 -9.45
C ARG A 243 -9.50 -12.74 -10.24
N GLN A 244 -10.28 -11.72 -10.57
CA GLN A 244 -9.79 -10.55 -11.31
C GLN A 244 -8.70 -9.82 -10.53
N THR A 245 -8.87 -9.57 -9.23
CA THR A 245 -7.86 -8.88 -8.42
C THR A 245 -6.55 -9.67 -8.41
N HIS A 246 -6.62 -10.99 -8.25
CA HIS A 246 -5.46 -11.88 -8.33
C HIS A 246 -4.79 -11.88 -9.70
N ASP A 247 -5.56 -11.90 -10.79
CA ASP A 247 -5.02 -11.91 -12.15
C ASP A 247 -4.37 -10.55 -12.49
N ILE A 248 -4.93 -9.43 -12.02
CA ILE A 248 -4.33 -8.10 -12.10
C ILE A 248 -2.98 -8.09 -11.37
N VAL A 249 -2.95 -8.44 -10.08
CA VAL A 249 -1.73 -8.43 -9.25
C VAL A 249 -0.66 -9.34 -9.87
N ARG A 250 -1.06 -10.54 -10.31
CA ARG A 250 -0.16 -11.48 -10.97
C ARG A 250 0.43 -10.89 -12.26
N THR A 251 -0.40 -10.24 -13.07
CA THR A 251 0.04 -9.68 -14.37
C THR A 251 0.99 -8.52 -14.16
N VAL A 252 0.70 -7.59 -13.24
CA VAL A 252 1.61 -6.46 -12.94
C VAL A 252 2.93 -6.92 -12.34
N ALA A 253 2.95 -8.05 -11.62
CA ALA A 253 4.19 -8.64 -11.12
C ALA A 253 5.19 -9.05 -12.23
N PHE A 254 4.72 -9.20 -13.47
CA PHE A 254 5.57 -9.42 -14.64
C PHE A 254 5.84 -8.15 -15.47
N THR A 255 5.22 -7.02 -15.15
CA THR A 255 5.45 -5.74 -15.85
C THR A 255 6.70 -4.99 -15.37
N GLY A 256 7.29 -5.39 -14.23
CA GLY A 256 8.46 -4.72 -13.65
C GLY A 256 8.16 -3.27 -13.25
N ASP A 257 9.14 -2.38 -13.41
CA ASP A 257 8.99 -0.94 -13.10
C ASP A 257 8.18 -0.17 -14.15
N ALA A 258 7.69 -0.83 -15.20
CA ALA A 258 6.95 -0.21 -16.29
C ALA A 258 5.46 0.02 -15.93
N GLY A 259 5.19 0.91 -14.97
CA GLY A 259 3.84 1.33 -14.56
C GLY A 259 3.29 2.53 -15.36
N GLY A 260 3.78 2.76 -16.58
CA GLY A 260 3.52 3.98 -17.36
C GLY A 260 2.37 3.90 -18.37
N MET A 261 1.88 2.70 -18.69
CA MET A 261 0.81 2.50 -19.68
C MET A 261 -0.45 3.27 -19.27
N PRO A 262 -1.11 4.03 -20.18
CA PRO A 262 -2.36 4.70 -19.87
C PRO A 262 -3.50 3.72 -19.59
N VAL A 263 -4.28 4.03 -18.55
CA VAL A 263 -5.54 3.39 -18.20
C VAL A 263 -6.65 4.43 -18.36
N PRO A 264 -7.62 4.20 -19.25
CA PRO A 264 -8.69 5.17 -19.51
C PRO A 264 -9.79 5.10 -18.44
N TYR A 265 -10.15 6.26 -17.90
CA TYR A 265 -11.27 6.47 -16.96
C TYR A 265 -12.38 7.30 -17.60
N GLY A 266 -12.46 7.31 -18.93
CA GLY A 266 -13.38 8.15 -19.69
C GLY A 266 -12.82 9.56 -19.91
N GLY A 267 -13.14 10.52 -19.04
CA GLY A 267 -12.74 11.93 -19.20
C GLY A 267 -11.27 12.22 -18.87
N LEU A 268 -10.55 11.23 -18.35
CA LEU A 268 -9.14 11.32 -17.96
C LEU A 268 -8.45 9.98 -18.18
N GLU A 269 -7.12 10.01 -18.25
CA GLU A 269 -6.26 8.83 -18.30
C GLU A 269 -5.24 8.90 -17.17
N LEU A 270 -5.04 7.76 -16.49
CA LEU A 270 -4.03 7.61 -15.45
C LEU A 270 -2.94 6.65 -15.93
N PRO A 271 -1.65 6.90 -15.66
CA PRO A 271 -0.65 5.85 -15.78
C PRO A 271 -1.02 4.66 -14.90
N LEU A 272 -0.74 3.43 -15.33
CA LEU A 272 -1.09 2.19 -14.63
C LEU A 272 -0.74 2.23 -13.13
N ARG A 273 0.43 2.77 -12.76
CA ARG A 273 0.82 2.92 -11.35
C ARG A 273 -0.13 3.79 -10.54
N ASP A 274 -0.60 4.89 -11.12
CA ASP A 274 -1.52 5.83 -10.49
C ASP A 274 -2.94 5.24 -10.50
N ALA A 275 -3.30 4.51 -11.56
CA ALA A 275 -4.55 3.75 -11.61
C ALA A 275 -4.60 2.68 -10.50
N MET A 276 -3.51 1.96 -10.21
CA MET A 276 -3.49 0.98 -9.11
C MET A 276 -3.64 1.63 -7.73
N LEU A 277 -3.04 2.80 -7.52
CA LEU A 277 -3.23 3.58 -6.29
C LEU A 277 -4.67 4.07 -6.15
N ASP A 278 -5.27 4.57 -7.23
CA ASP A 278 -6.69 4.92 -7.29
C ASP A 278 -7.58 3.71 -6.95
N ARG A 279 -7.35 2.56 -7.59
CA ARG A 279 -8.12 1.34 -7.29
C ARG A 279 -7.94 0.87 -5.84
N ALA A 280 -6.75 1.03 -5.26
CA ALA A 280 -6.51 0.72 -3.86
C ALA A 280 -7.30 1.64 -2.92
N PHE A 281 -7.34 2.95 -3.23
CA PHE A 281 -8.13 3.93 -2.50
C PHE A 281 -9.62 3.59 -2.54
N GLU A 282 -10.16 3.36 -3.74
CA GLU A 282 -11.57 2.99 -3.95
C GLU A 282 -11.92 1.66 -3.26
N CYS A 283 -11.02 0.67 -3.28
CA CYS A 283 -11.22 -0.59 -2.58
C CYS A 283 -11.30 -0.39 -1.05
N TRP A 284 -10.44 0.45 -0.48
CA TRP A 284 -10.47 0.75 0.96
C TRP A 284 -11.74 1.52 1.35
N VAL A 285 -12.09 2.57 0.62
CA VAL A 285 -13.30 3.38 0.88
C VAL A 285 -14.55 2.50 0.84
N HIS A 286 -14.68 1.66 -0.18
CA HIS A 286 -15.83 0.77 -0.28
C HIS A 286 -15.80 -0.41 0.71
N ALA A 287 -14.63 -0.81 1.20
CA ALA A 287 -14.54 -1.72 2.32
C ALA A 287 -15.03 -1.06 3.62
N GLU A 288 -14.78 0.23 3.82
CA GLU A 288 -15.35 1.02 4.93
C GLU A 288 -16.88 1.11 4.80
N ASP A 289 -17.41 1.40 3.61
CA ASP A 289 -18.86 1.40 3.33
C ASP A 289 -19.53 0.05 3.69
N ILE A 290 -18.89 -1.06 3.29
CA ILE A 290 -19.36 -2.41 3.58
C ILE A 290 -19.31 -2.68 5.08
N ALA A 291 -18.19 -2.35 5.73
CA ALA A 291 -18.00 -2.56 7.15
C ALA A 291 -18.99 -1.76 8.00
N GLU A 292 -19.27 -0.50 7.63
CA GLU A 292 -20.33 0.31 8.25
C GLU A 292 -21.69 -0.38 8.12
N ALA A 293 -22.03 -0.91 6.95
CA ALA A 293 -23.33 -1.53 6.70
C ALA A 293 -23.56 -2.85 7.47
N VAL A 294 -22.50 -3.49 7.97
CA VAL A 294 -22.58 -4.73 8.76
C VAL A 294 -22.06 -4.58 10.19
N ASP A 295 -21.87 -3.34 10.67
CA ASP A 295 -21.35 -3.01 12.00
C ASP A 295 -20.00 -3.69 12.33
N TYR A 296 -19.08 -3.75 11.35
CA TYR A 296 -17.75 -4.35 11.49
C TYR A 296 -16.65 -3.30 11.69
N PRO A 297 -15.70 -3.49 12.61
CA PRO A 297 -14.57 -2.57 12.78
C PRO A 297 -13.57 -2.70 11.62
N TYR A 298 -13.36 -1.61 10.85
CA TYR A 298 -12.41 -1.60 9.75
C TYR A 298 -11.41 -0.45 9.89
N ASN A 299 -10.12 -0.77 9.98
CA ASN A 299 -9.06 0.21 10.21
C ASN A 299 -8.61 0.90 8.90
N PRO A 300 -7.96 2.06 8.96
CA PRO A 300 -7.31 2.67 7.80
C PRO A 300 -6.18 1.81 7.20
N PRO A 301 -5.72 2.10 5.96
CA PRO A 301 -4.52 1.52 5.36
C PRO A 301 -3.27 1.75 6.19
N SER A 302 -2.22 0.98 5.88
CA SER A 302 -0.89 1.27 6.46
C SER A 302 -0.46 2.69 6.12
N ALA A 303 0.31 3.32 7.01
CA ALA A 303 0.80 4.69 6.84
C ALA A 303 1.43 4.94 5.45
N ARG A 304 2.26 4.01 4.97
CA ARG A 304 2.90 4.09 3.65
C ARG A 304 1.89 4.04 2.51
N HIS A 305 0.88 3.16 2.60
CA HIS A 305 -0.15 3.05 1.56
C HIS A 305 -1.05 4.28 1.55
N LEU A 306 -1.45 4.75 2.74
CA LEU A 306 -2.25 5.96 2.91
C LEU A 306 -1.51 7.19 2.32
N ASN A 307 -0.22 7.33 2.61
CA ASN A 307 0.60 8.40 2.03
C ASN A 307 0.60 8.38 0.50
N GLY A 308 0.74 7.20 -0.12
CA GLY A 308 0.69 7.07 -1.58
C GLY A 308 -0.66 7.44 -2.18
N MET A 309 -1.77 7.13 -1.50
CA MET A 309 -3.12 7.54 -1.91
C MET A 309 -3.31 9.05 -1.79
N ILE A 310 -2.84 9.65 -0.68
CA ILE A 310 -2.87 11.11 -0.45
C ILE A 310 -2.03 11.83 -1.51
N ASP A 311 -0.82 11.34 -1.79
CA ASP A 311 0.06 11.92 -2.81
C ASP A 311 -0.61 11.96 -4.18
N LEU A 312 -1.24 10.85 -4.59
CA LEU A 312 -2.00 10.81 -5.84
C LEU A 312 -3.11 11.87 -5.86
N ALA A 313 -3.93 11.93 -4.82
CA ALA A 313 -5.01 12.91 -4.72
C ALA A 313 -4.47 14.35 -4.78
N ALA A 314 -3.40 14.67 -4.04
CA ALA A 314 -2.74 15.97 -4.04
C ALA A 314 -2.21 16.35 -5.44
N ARG A 315 -1.58 15.40 -6.16
CA ARG A 315 -1.11 15.61 -7.54
C ARG A 315 -2.24 15.86 -8.54
N MET A 316 -3.45 15.35 -8.27
CA MET A 316 -4.61 15.54 -9.14
C MET A 316 -5.31 16.90 -8.93
N LEU A 317 -5.17 17.52 -7.75
CA LEU A 317 -5.87 18.76 -7.39
C LEU A 317 -5.68 19.91 -8.41
N PRO A 318 -4.48 20.21 -8.94
CA PRO A 318 -4.31 21.31 -9.92
C PRO A 318 -5.14 21.10 -11.19
N GLY A 319 -5.26 19.85 -11.66
CA GLY A 319 -6.08 19.49 -12.81
C GLY A 319 -7.57 19.67 -12.52
N VAL A 320 -8.02 19.23 -11.34
CA VAL A 320 -9.43 19.37 -10.91
C VAL A 320 -9.80 20.85 -10.71
N LEU A 321 -8.94 21.64 -10.09
CA LEU A 321 -9.10 23.10 -9.96
C LEU A 321 -9.27 23.77 -11.33
N ALA A 322 -8.45 23.39 -12.31
CA ALA A 322 -8.56 23.92 -13.66
C ALA A 322 -9.90 23.54 -14.32
N THR A 323 -10.39 22.31 -14.12
CA THR A 323 -11.72 21.87 -14.59
C THR A 323 -12.85 22.64 -13.92
N ARG A 324 -12.82 22.79 -12.59
CA ARG A 324 -13.83 23.55 -11.84
C ARG A 324 -13.87 25.02 -12.29
N ARG A 325 -12.72 25.65 -12.51
CA ARG A 325 -12.64 27.03 -13.04
C ARG A 325 -13.25 27.14 -14.44
N ARG A 326 -12.98 26.19 -15.35
CA ARG A 326 -13.62 26.16 -16.68
C ARG A 326 -15.15 26.01 -16.60
N ALA A 327 -15.64 25.29 -15.59
CA ALA A 327 -17.07 25.13 -15.34
C ALA A 327 -17.71 26.32 -14.60
N GLY A 328 -16.93 27.34 -14.19
CA GLY A 328 -17.43 28.48 -13.43
C GLY A 328 -17.72 28.17 -11.95
N LEU A 329 -17.24 27.03 -11.44
CA LEU A 329 -17.45 26.55 -10.07
C LEU A 329 -16.32 26.93 -9.10
N ALA A 330 -15.33 27.67 -9.58
CA ALA A 330 -14.20 28.19 -8.84
C ALA A 330 -13.81 29.54 -9.44
N ALA A 331 -13.46 30.50 -8.58
CA ALA A 331 -13.12 31.85 -9.03
C ALA A 331 -11.63 31.91 -9.33
N PRO A 332 -11.17 32.54 -10.42
CA PRO A 332 -9.79 33.00 -10.45
C PRO A 332 -9.64 34.01 -9.31
N GLY A 333 -8.63 33.83 -8.44
CA GLY A 333 -8.39 34.77 -7.33
C GLY A 333 -8.28 36.21 -7.83
N ASP A 334 -8.39 37.18 -6.92
CA ASP A 334 -8.42 38.64 -7.21
C ASP A 334 -7.36 39.11 -8.22
N ARG A 335 -6.22 38.42 -8.28
CA ARG A 335 -5.20 38.54 -9.32
C ARG A 335 -4.81 37.16 -9.84
N PRO A 336 -5.32 36.71 -10.99
CA PRO A 336 -4.90 35.45 -11.59
C PRO A 336 -3.40 35.52 -11.90
N HIS A 337 -2.59 34.66 -11.28
CA HIS A 337 -1.14 34.59 -11.52
C HIS A 337 -0.83 33.43 -12.47
N LEU A 338 -1.21 33.61 -13.75
CA LEU A 338 -0.89 32.65 -14.78
C LEU A 338 0.61 32.72 -15.10
N VAL A 339 1.31 31.63 -14.83
CA VAL A 339 2.73 31.46 -15.12
C VAL A 339 2.96 30.42 -16.21
N ALA A 340 4.13 30.46 -16.84
CA ALA A 340 4.52 29.43 -17.80
C ALA A 340 4.62 28.06 -17.10
N ALA A 341 4.49 26.98 -17.88
CA ALA A 341 4.64 25.64 -17.33
C ALA A 341 6.05 25.45 -16.74
N GLY A 342 6.15 24.87 -15.54
CA GLY A 342 7.40 24.72 -14.81
C GLY A 342 7.77 25.91 -13.92
N GLU A 343 7.09 27.05 -14.05
CA GLU A 343 7.37 28.22 -13.22
C GLU A 343 6.61 28.17 -11.88
N PRO A 344 7.18 28.73 -10.80
CA PRO A 344 6.52 28.88 -9.50
C PRO A 344 5.19 29.65 -9.61
N GLY A 345 4.11 29.10 -9.06
CA GLY A 345 2.79 29.74 -9.04
C GLY A 345 2.26 30.00 -7.63
N ARG A 346 1.17 30.78 -7.54
CA ARG A 346 0.42 30.95 -6.29
C ARG A 346 0.01 29.58 -5.75
N SER A 347 0.39 29.29 -4.51
CA SER A 347 0.30 27.94 -3.95
C SER A 347 -0.47 27.92 -2.64
N LEU A 348 -1.21 26.84 -2.42
CA LEU A 348 -1.75 26.48 -1.11
C LEU A 348 -0.88 25.37 -0.53
N ARG A 349 -0.46 25.51 0.72
CA ARG A 349 0.17 24.41 1.47
C ARG A 349 -0.91 23.51 2.04
N LEU A 350 -0.86 22.23 1.68
CA LEU A 350 -1.68 21.16 2.21
C LEU A 350 -0.81 20.35 3.17
N GLU A 351 -1.06 20.48 4.47
CA GLU A 351 -0.44 19.69 5.53
C GLU A 351 -1.39 18.55 5.91
N ILE A 352 -0.93 17.32 5.84
CA ILE A 352 -1.66 16.15 6.32
C ILE A 352 -0.97 15.62 7.56
N GLU A 353 -1.71 15.55 8.66
CA GLU A 353 -1.22 15.06 9.93
C GLU A 353 -1.23 13.51 9.99
N GLY A 354 -0.47 12.95 10.94
CA GLY A 354 -0.41 11.51 11.20
C GLY A 354 0.74 10.79 10.50
N SER A 355 0.84 9.48 10.73
CA SER A 355 1.99 8.67 10.30
C SER A 355 2.09 8.46 8.79
N GLY A 356 0.98 8.58 8.06
CA GLY A 356 0.94 8.61 6.60
C GLY A 356 0.88 10.02 6.02
N GLY A 357 1.01 11.05 6.86
CA GLY A 357 0.92 12.45 6.50
C GLY A 357 2.12 13.01 5.73
N GLY A 358 2.09 14.30 5.47
CA GLY A 358 3.12 15.00 4.69
C GLY A 358 2.70 16.43 4.35
N GLU A 359 3.53 17.12 3.59
CA GLU A 359 3.24 18.47 3.09
C GLU A 359 3.30 18.51 1.57
N TRP A 360 2.27 19.09 0.95
CA TRP A 360 2.20 19.30 -0.50
C TRP A 360 1.93 20.77 -0.79
N LEU A 361 2.63 21.32 -1.78
CA LEU A 361 2.36 22.67 -2.30
C LEU A 361 1.51 22.56 -3.56
N ILE A 362 0.24 22.94 -3.45
CA ILE A 362 -0.76 22.81 -4.52
C ILE A 362 -0.79 24.11 -5.34
N PRO A 363 -0.33 24.11 -6.60
CA PRO A 363 -0.45 25.27 -7.47
C PRO A 363 -1.92 25.55 -7.81
N LEU A 364 -2.35 26.79 -7.60
CA LEU A 364 -3.78 27.17 -7.65
C LEU A 364 -4.25 27.60 -9.04
N ASP A 365 -3.41 28.35 -9.76
CA ASP A 365 -3.83 29.12 -10.94
C ASP A 365 -3.58 28.38 -12.26
N SER A 366 -2.58 27.51 -12.34
CA SER A 366 -2.22 26.78 -13.56
C SER A 366 -1.85 25.33 -13.23
N PRO A 367 -2.41 24.32 -13.92
CA PRO A 367 -2.08 22.93 -13.68
C PRO A 367 -0.63 22.57 -14.06
N GLY A 368 0.02 23.40 -14.89
CA GLY A 368 1.43 23.23 -15.25
C GLY A 368 2.41 24.03 -14.38
N ALA A 369 1.94 24.80 -13.41
CA ALA A 369 2.81 25.53 -12.49
C ALA A 369 3.42 24.60 -11.45
N VAL A 370 4.52 25.03 -10.83
CA VAL A 370 5.16 24.32 -9.71
C VAL A 370 4.74 24.96 -8.40
N GLY A 371 4.43 24.12 -7.40
CA GLY A 371 4.14 24.58 -6.05
C GLY A 371 5.35 25.28 -5.43
N SER A 372 5.13 26.40 -4.73
CA SER A 372 6.20 27.24 -4.18
C SER A 372 5.84 27.81 -2.83
N SER A 373 6.69 27.58 -1.83
CA SER A 373 6.57 28.15 -0.48
C SER A 373 6.72 29.68 -0.49
N ASP A 374 7.51 30.23 -1.41
CA ASP A 374 7.71 31.68 -1.56
C ASP A 374 6.43 32.38 -2.06
N HIS A 375 5.52 31.61 -2.66
CA HIS A 375 4.23 32.06 -3.18
C HIS A 375 3.05 31.40 -2.45
N GLU A 376 3.26 30.95 -1.20
CA GLU A 376 2.21 30.43 -0.33
C GLU A 376 1.21 31.54 0.02
N VAL A 377 -0.08 31.32 -0.26
CA VAL A 377 -1.15 32.28 0.09
C VAL A 377 -2.17 31.73 1.07
N ALA A 378 -2.14 30.41 1.27
CA ALA A 378 -3.04 29.71 2.16
C ALA A 378 -2.40 28.42 2.65
N HIS A 379 -2.84 28.00 3.84
CA HIS A 379 -2.44 26.78 4.50
C HIS A 379 -3.69 26.04 5.00
N VAL A 380 -3.77 24.75 4.69
CA VAL A 380 -4.82 23.85 5.16
C VAL A 380 -4.15 22.65 5.83
N ALA A 381 -4.57 22.34 7.05
CA ALA A 381 -4.08 21.19 7.82
C ALA A 381 -5.26 20.26 8.20
N LEU A 382 -5.12 18.96 8.00
CA LEU A 382 -6.12 17.96 8.39
C LEU A 382 -5.53 16.56 8.59
N ASP A 383 -6.23 15.69 9.31
CA ASP A 383 -5.86 14.27 9.44
C ASP A 383 -5.95 13.54 8.09
N GLY A 384 -5.08 12.53 7.87
CA GLY A 384 -5.05 11.79 6.61
C GLY A 384 -6.34 11.04 6.28
N VAL A 385 -7.02 10.47 7.27
CA VAL A 385 -8.31 9.78 7.05
C VAL A 385 -9.39 10.81 6.73
N GLU A 386 -9.39 11.96 7.39
CA GLU A 386 -10.31 13.06 7.11
C GLU A 386 -10.16 13.58 5.68
N PHE A 387 -8.91 13.77 5.21
CA PHE A 387 -8.65 14.17 3.81
C PHE A 387 -9.16 13.12 2.82
N CYS A 388 -8.92 11.84 3.09
CA CYS A 388 -9.41 10.76 2.26
C CYS A 388 -10.94 10.69 2.23
N ARG A 389 -11.62 10.88 3.36
CA ARG A 389 -13.10 10.94 3.42
C ARG A 389 -13.65 12.13 2.65
N LEU A 390 -13.00 13.29 2.72
CA LEU A 390 -13.32 14.43 1.87
C LEU A 390 -13.14 14.07 0.39
N ALA A 391 -11.99 13.52 0.02
CA ALA A 391 -11.68 13.13 -1.36
C ALA A 391 -12.61 12.03 -1.91
N ALA A 392 -13.17 11.19 -1.03
CA ALA A 392 -14.18 10.19 -1.32
C ALA A 392 -15.63 10.71 -1.28
N GLY A 393 -15.84 12.02 -1.06
CA GLY A 393 -17.18 12.61 -1.00
C GLY A 393 -18.04 12.15 0.18
N HIS A 394 -17.42 11.59 1.22
CA HIS A 394 -18.08 11.15 2.44
C HIS A 394 -18.32 12.30 3.42
N VAL A 395 -17.49 13.34 3.34
CA VAL A 395 -17.60 14.56 4.14
C VAL A 395 -17.80 15.75 3.19
N PRO A 396 -18.83 16.59 3.40
CA PRO A 396 -18.99 17.82 2.63
C PRO A 396 -17.79 18.76 2.82
N PRO A 397 -17.31 19.46 1.77
CA PRO A 397 -16.17 20.38 1.88
C PRO A 397 -16.30 21.44 2.99
N ALA A 398 -17.52 21.91 3.25
CA ALA A 398 -17.79 22.92 4.27
C ALA A 398 -17.76 22.37 5.71
N GLU A 399 -17.85 21.06 5.88
CA GLU A 399 -17.89 20.36 7.17
C GLU A 399 -16.57 19.64 7.48
N ALA A 400 -15.63 19.59 6.54
CA ALA A 400 -14.33 18.96 6.71
C ALA A 400 -13.59 19.55 7.92
N ALA A 401 -13.10 18.67 8.79
CA ALA A 401 -12.36 19.04 9.99
C ALA A 401 -10.93 19.47 9.64
N ALA A 402 -10.80 20.69 9.11
CA ALA A 402 -9.54 21.26 8.64
C ALA A 402 -9.19 22.57 9.36
N GLY A 403 -7.92 22.67 9.81
CA GLY A 403 -7.30 23.93 10.18
C GLY A 403 -7.04 24.79 8.94
N GLN A 404 -7.36 26.08 9.00
CA GLN A 404 -7.40 26.96 7.83
C GLN A 404 -6.76 28.32 8.14
N VAL A 405 -5.77 28.73 7.34
CA VAL A 405 -5.09 30.03 7.48
C VAL A 405 -4.81 30.62 6.09
N GLY A 406 -5.08 31.92 5.89
CA GLY A 406 -4.77 32.64 4.65
C GLY A 406 -5.99 32.93 3.77
N ASP A 407 -5.78 32.90 2.45
CA ASP A 407 -6.81 33.21 1.44
C ASP A 407 -7.99 32.21 1.50
N ARG A 408 -9.17 32.70 1.89
CA ARG A 408 -10.38 31.88 2.09
C ARG A 408 -10.93 31.32 0.78
N ASP A 409 -10.82 32.04 -0.33
CA ASP A 409 -11.32 31.56 -1.61
C ASP A 409 -10.42 30.45 -2.16
N ALA A 410 -9.10 30.60 -1.99
CA ALA A 410 -8.14 29.54 -2.32
C ALA A 410 -8.39 28.25 -1.50
N ILE A 411 -8.62 28.39 -0.19
CA ILE A 411 -8.92 27.27 0.70
C ILE A 411 -10.21 26.57 0.27
N ARG A 412 -11.28 27.34 0.08
CA ARG A 412 -12.57 26.81 -0.36
C ARG A 412 -12.41 26.06 -1.68
N ASP A 413 -11.77 26.67 -2.68
CA ASP A 413 -11.64 26.08 -4.00
C ASP A 413 -10.82 24.77 -3.96
N VAL A 414 -9.80 24.66 -3.09
CA VAL A 414 -9.06 23.40 -2.89
C VAL A 414 -9.90 22.33 -2.18
N LEU A 415 -10.63 22.64 -1.11
CA LEU A 415 -11.47 21.66 -0.42
C LEU A 415 -12.57 21.11 -1.34
N PHE A 416 -13.17 21.99 -2.16
CA PHE A 416 -14.16 21.59 -3.16
C PHE A 416 -13.53 20.83 -4.35
N ALA A 417 -12.28 21.12 -4.71
CA ALA A 417 -11.54 20.32 -5.69
C ALA A 417 -11.20 18.93 -5.15
N ALA A 418 -10.84 18.81 -3.87
CA ALA A 418 -10.60 17.53 -3.23
C ALA A 418 -11.87 16.66 -3.25
N ALA A 419 -13.03 17.19 -2.83
CA ALA A 419 -14.29 16.43 -2.90
C ALA A 419 -14.66 16.00 -4.32
N ALA A 420 -14.40 16.83 -5.32
CA ALA A 420 -14.67 16.54 -6.73
C ALA A 420 -13.76 15.46 -7.35
N LEU A 421 -12.81 14.87 -6.59
CA LEU A 421 -12.09 13.66 -7.00
C LEU A 421 -12.97 12.40 -6.93
N SER A 422 -13.93 12.39 -6.01
CA SER A 422 -14.86 11.28 -5.82
C SER A 422 -15.77 11.08 -7.04
N ARG A 423 -16.15 9.82 -7.25
CA ARG A 423 -17.06 9.40 -8.32
C ARG A 423 -17.71 8.08 -7.95
N MET A 424 -18.86 7.80 -8.56
CA MET A 424 -19.44 6.46 -8.57
C MET A 424 -18.73 5.57 -9.59
#